data_AF-B0JSR1-F1
#
_entry.id   AF-B0JSR1-F1
#
_cell.length_a   1.000
_cell.length_b   1.000
_cell.length_c   1.000
_cell.angle_alpha   90.00
_cell.angle_beta   90.00
_cell.angle_gamma   90.00
#
_symmetry.space_group_name_H-M   'P 1'
#
loop_
_entity.id
_entity.type
_entity.pdbx_description
1 polymer ?
#
loop_
_entity_poly.entity_id
_entity_poly.type
_entity_poly.pdbx_seq_one_letter_code
_entity_poly.pdbx_strand_id
1 'polypeptide(L)'
;MVLAKLIDCRGGGKNSLSKIAIASSAIAFSTLAISPVQAAQLIIPNTTVLGTNVFSGPTFTVSQNFLPSDTLSVNVSGTVDLFFGQFTTNAAGVIVSPSVTHTGNNPGQVLAGPGGRPFGSLLIGNSTLGFFPLFSANAANGLGNANPPTNLSLSGVPLSSIFTNVGFTGIANGTVLEFRVNDQDVNGNSGQFVITSTPEPSTILGLGVLGFGAFCQRKLSQGKKSKQDN
;
A
#
# COMPACT_ATOMS: atom_id res chain seq x y z
N MET A 1 -1.28 -19.91 -48.07
CA MET A 1 -1.74 -20.67 -49.26
C MET A 1 -2.90 -21.56 -48.82
N VAL A 2 -4.13 -21.07 -49.02
CA VAL A 2 -5.14 -21.62 -49.96
C VAL A 2 -5.72 -22.96 -49.49
N LEU A 3 -6.99 -22.96 -49.11
CA LEU A 3 -8.01 -23.61 -49.94
C LEU A 3 -9.40 -23.02 -49.69
N ALA A 4 -9.77 -22.08 -50.54
CA ALA A 4 -11.15 -21.65 -50.74
C ALA A 4 -11.92 -22.79 -51.42
N LYS A 5 -13.14 -23.08 -50.97
CA LYS A 5 -14.11 -23.87 -51.73
C LYS A 5 -15.26 -22.97 -52.16
N LEU A 6 -15.23 -22.72 -53.47
CA LEU A 6 -16.22 -22.13 -54.39
C LEU A 6 -17.68 -22.08 -53.89
N ILE A 7 -18.28 -20.89 -53.94
CA ILE A 7 -19.72 -20.72 -54.11
C ILE A 7 -19.96 -20.63 -55.62
N ASP A 8 -20.62 -21.65 -56.17
CA ASP A 8 -21.11 -21.72 -57.55
C ASP A 8 -22.42 -20.94 -57.64
N CYS A 9 -22.45 -19.82 -58.37
CA CYS A 9 -23.65 -19.05 -58.65
C CYS A 9 -24.07 -19.27 -60.11
N ARG A 10 -24.61 -20.45 -60.41
CA ARG A 10 -25.35 -20.68 -61.66
C ARG A 10 -26.85 -20.54 -61.44
N GLY A 11 -27.45 -19.63 -62.22
CA GLY A 11 -28.79 -19.83 -62.76
C GLY A 11 -29.94 -19.18 -61.98
N GLY A 12 -30.40 -18.05 -62.52
CA GLY A 12 -31.79 -17.90 -62.96
C GLY A 12 -32.88 -17.81 -61.89
N GLY A 13 -33.53 -16.65 -61.81
CA GLY A 13 -34.88 -16.54 -61.27
C GLY A 13 -35.11 -15.27 -60.48
N LYS A 14 -35.65 -14.24 -61.15
CA LYS A 14 -36.38 -13.18 -60.46
C LYS A 14 -37.51 -13.86 -59.68
N ASN A 15 -37.71 -13.47 -58.42
CA ASN A 15 -38.81 -13.89 -57.52
C ASN A 15 -38.45 -15.03 -56.56
N SER A 16 -37.66 -14.73 -55.52
CA SER A 16 -37.84 -15.31 -54.16
C SER A 16 -36.80 -14.71 -53.20
N LEU A 17 -36.98 -13.44 -52.83
CA LEU A 17 -36.26 -12.80 -51.72
C LEU A 17 -36.75 -13.32 -50.35
N SER A 18 -36.82 -14.64 -50.19
CA SER A 18 -37.33 -15.29 -48.99
C SER A 18 -36.59 -16.59 -48.79
N LYS A 19 -35.34 -16.50 -48.31
CA LYS A 19 -34.60 -17.51 -47.53
C LYS A 19 -33.12 -17.13 -47.45
N ILE A 20 -32.80 -16.13 -46.64
CA ILE A 20 -31.49 -16.07 -45.94
C ILE A 20 -31.82 -15.85 -44.47
N ALA A 21 -32.27 -16.93 -43.83
CA ALA A 21 -32.13 -17.08 -42.39
C ALA A 21 -30.77 -17.75 -42.19
N ILE A 22 -29.74 -16.96 -41.88
CA ILE A 22 -28.50 -17.49 -41.30
C ILE A 22 -28.19 -16.66 -40.07
N ALA A 23 -28.22 -17.36 -38.95
CA ALA A 23 -27.99 -16.91 -37.60
C ALA A 23 -26.73 -16.03 -37.51
N SER A 24 -26.91 -14.74 -37.20
CA SER A 24 -25.84 -13.92 -36.66
C SER A 24 -25.76 -14.23 -35.16
N SER A 25 -25.03 -15.29 -34.82
CA SER A 25 -24.62 -15.58 -33.45
C SER A 25 -23.86 -14.36 -32.92
N ALA A 26 -24.47 -13.65 -31.98
CA ALA A 26 -23.82 -12.59 -31.24
C ALA A 26 -22.64 -13.19 -30.46
N ILE A 27 -21.41 -12.93 -30.92
CA ILE A 27 -20.22 -13.14 -30.10
C ILE A 27 -20.22 -12.02 -29.07
N ALA A 28 -20.85 -12.26 -27.93
CA ALA A 28 -20.64 -11.45 -26.75
C ALA A 28 -19.20 -11.75 -26.27
N PHE A 29 -18.27 -10.85 -26.60
CA PHE A 29 -16.98 -10.83 -25.93
C PHE A 29 -17.23 -10.44 -24.47
N SER A 30 -17.39 -11.44 -23.60
CA SER A 30 -17.22 -11.26 -22.17
C SER A 30 -15.75 -10.93 -21.93
N THR A 31 -15.41 -9.65 -22.01
CA THR A 31 -14.19 -9.16 -21.38
C THR A 31 -14.37 -9.42 -19.89
N LEU A 32 -13.77 -10.49 -19.36
CA LEU A 32 -13.47 -10.53 -17.94
C LEU A 32 -12.59 -9.30 -17.70
N ALA A 33 -13.18 -8.25 -17.12
CA ALA A 33 -12.41 -7.22 -16.47
C ALA A 33 -11.72 -7.92 -15.30
N ILE A 34 -10.51 -8.42 -15.54
CA ILE A 34 -9.57 -8.74 -14.47
C ILE A 34 -9.20 -7.38 -13.90
N SER A 35 -10.04 -6.87 -13.00
CA SER A 35 -9.62 -5.79 -12.11
C SER A 35 -8.35 -6.30 -11.44
N PRO A 36 -7.20 -5.60 -11.52
CA PRO A 36 -6.08 -5.99 -10.70
C PRO A 36 -6.60 -6.05 -9.26
N VAL A 37 -6.40 -7.19 -8.58
CA VAL A 37 -6.62 -7.26 -7.13
C VAL A 37 -5.65 -6.27 -6.54
N GLN A 38 -6.13 -5.05 -6.30
CA GLN A 38 -5.33 -4.01 -5.69
C GLN A 38 -5.08 -4.46 -4.25
N ALA A 39 -3.80 -4.57 -3.89
CA ALA A 39 -3.38 -4.80 -2.52
C ALA A 39 -4.06 -3.77 -1.61
N ALA A 40 -4.67 -4.24 -0.51
CA ALA A 40 -5.28 -3.33 0.45
C ALA A 40 -4.18 -2.53 1.14
N GLN A 41 -4.48 -1.30 1.54
CA GLN A 41 -3.52 -0.45 2.24
C GLN A 41 -3.85 -0.43 3.74
N LEU A 42 -2.88 -0.73 4.58
CA LEU A 42 -2.99 -0.51 6.03
C LEU A 42 -2.94 0.99 6.31
N ILE A 43 -4.05 1.55 6.79
CA ILE A 43 -4.12 2.97 7.15
C ILE A 43 -3.66 3.14 8.60
N ILE A 44 -2.53 3.83 8.77
CA ILE A 44 -2.05 4.26 10.09
C ILE A 44 -2.64 5.66 10.38
N PRO A 45 -3.32 5.88 11.51
CA PRO A 45 -3.81 7.22 11.84
C PRO A 45 -2.64 8.17 12.06
N ASN A 46 -2.84 9.44 11.72
CA ASN A 46 -1.87 10.48 12.05
C ASN A 46 -1.66 10.49 13.57
N THR A 47 -0.41 10.37 14.01
CA THR A 47 -0.09 10.26 15.42
C THR A 47 1.31 10.77 15.70
N THR A 48 1.61 10.99 16.97
CA THR A 48 2.93 11.37 17.46
C THR A 48 3.42 10.32 18.44
N VAL A 49 4.66 9.87 18.25
CA VAL A 49 5.36 8.93 19.13
C VAL A 49 6.48 9.71 19.80
N LEU A 50 6.40 9.90 21.11
CA LEU A 50 7.41 10.59 21.89
C LEU A 50 8.64 9.70 22.10
N GLY A 51 9.82 10.30 22.27
CA GLY A 51 11.07 9.59 22.59
C GLY A 51 10.96 8.69 23.83
N THR A 52 10.05 9.03 24.75
CA THR A 52 9.79 8.27 25.99
C THR A 52 8.82 7.10 25.80
N ASN A 53 8.24 6.90 24.61
CA ASN A 53 7.33 5.78 24.33
C ASN A 53 8.08 4.46 24.09
N VAL A 54 8.86 4.02 25.08
CA VAL A 54 9.74 2.84 24.98
C VAL A 54 9.00 1.57 25.40
N PHE A 55 8.31 1.62 26.54
CA PHE A 55 7.55 0.48 27.07
C PHE A 55 6.05 0.55 26.78
N SER A 56 5.55 1.74 26.45
CA SER A 56 4.17 1.97 26.04
C SER A 56 4.08 3.22 25.15
N GLY A 57 3.33 3.13 24.06
CA GLY A 57 3.11 4.22 23.13
C GLY A 57 1.70 4.25 22.53
N PRO A 58 1.47 5.12 21.53
CA PRO A 58 0.16 5.27 20.92
C PRO A 58 -0.24 4.00 20.18
N THR A 59 -1.53 3.66 20.27
CA THR A 59 -2.11 2.46 19.67
C THR A 59 -3.19 2.80 18.66
N PHE A 60 -3.44 1.90 17.72
CA PHE A 60 -4.59 1.96 16.83
C PHE A 60 -5.14 0.57 16.53
N THR A 61 -6.44 0.49 16.22
CA THR A 61 -7.10 -0.76 15.86
C THR A 61 -7.19 -0.90 14.35
N VAL A 62 -6.78 -2.06 13.84
CA VAL A 62 -6.84 -2.40 12.43
C VAL A 62 -8.28 -2.69 12.02
N SER A 63 -8.76 -2.07 10.94
CA SER A 63 -10.19 -2.07 10.53
C SER A 63 -10.63 -3.26 9.67
N GLN A 64 -9.69 -4.06 9.19
CA GLN A 64 -9.94 -5.20 8.32
C GLN A 64 -8.81 -6.24 8.43
N ASN A 65 -9.00 -7.40 7.80
CA ASN A 65 -7.91 -8.35 7.63
C ASN A 65 -6.94 -7.84 6.57
N PHE A 66 -5.64 -7.97 6.84
CA PHE A 66 -4.57 -7.68 5.91
C PHE A 66 -3.73 -8.93 5.64
N LEU A 67 -3.36 -9.14 4.39
CA LEU A 67 -2.48 -10.19 3.91
C LEU A 67 -1.02 -9.72 3.90
N PRO A 68 -0.04 -10.63 3.83
CA PRO A 68 1.38 -10.25 3.75
C PRO A 68 1.75 -9.45 2.48
N SER A 69 0.93 -9.56 1.43
CA SER A 69 1.06 -8.80 0.17
C SER A 69 0.38 -7.44 0.20
N ASP A 70 -0.44 -7.16 1.21
CA ASP A 70 -1.03 -5.83 1.39
C ASP A 70 0.04 -4.82 1.74
N THR A 71 -0.25 -3.54 1.56
CA THR A 71 0.77 -2.49 1.53
C THR A 71 0.62 -1.48 2.65
N LEU A 72 1.71 -0.77 2.91
CA LEU A 72 1.75 0.39 3.78
C LEU A 72 2.41 1.57 3.06
N SER A 73 1.77 2.74 3.17
CA SER A 73 2.38 4.02 2.77
C SER A 73 2.21 5.04 3.89
N VAL A 74 3.32 5.61 4.34
CA VAL A 74 3.37 6.60 5.44
C VAL A 74 4.56 7.52 5.26
N ASN A 75 4.43 8.75 5.76
CA ASN A 75 5.56 9.63 5.99
C ASN A 75 5.77 9.77 7.50
N VAL A 76 7.03 9.68 7.93
CA VAL A 76 7.42 9.92 9.31
C VAL A 76 8.49 11.00 9.35
N SER A 77 8.22 12.05 10.11
CA SER A 77 9.13 13.16 10.34
C SER A 77 9.61 13.22 11.78
N GLY A 78 10.75 13.87 11.99
CA GLY A 78 11.30 14.14 13.30
C GLY A 78 12.38 13.14 13.71
N THR A 79 12.82 13.29 14.95
CA THR A 79 13.94 12.56 15.54
C THR A 79 13.68 12.32 17.01
N VAL A 80 14.28 11.26 17.54
CA VAL A 80 14.33 11.00 18.97
C VAL A 80 15.78 11.08 19.42
N ASP A 81 16.00 11.66 20.60
CA ASP A 81 17.28 11.61 21.29
C ASP A 81 17.16 10.67 22.47
N LEU A 82 18.13 9.77 22.66
CA LEU A 82 18.11 8.74 23.69
C LEU A 82 19.10 9.02 24.85
N PHE A 83 19.84 10.13 24.80
CA PHE A 83 20.87 10.40 25.80
C PHE A 83 21.21 11.89 25.91
N PHE A 84 20.25 12.71 26.36
CA PHE A 84 20.48 14.13 26.69
C PHE A 84 21.17 14.94 25.58
N GLY A 85 20.85 14.69 24.31
CA GLY A 85 21.45 15.35 23.15
C GLY A 85 22.67 14.62 22.57
N GLN A 86 23.04 13.44 23.09
CA GLN A 86 24.26 12.72 22.72
C GLN A 86 23.99 11.44 21.91
N PHE A 87 22.73 11.14 21.58
CA PHE A 87 22.39 10.02 20.72
C PHE A 87 21.04 10.27 20.05
N THR A 88 21.04 11.01 18.95
CA THR A 88 19.84 11.36 18.20
C THR A 88 19.71 10.50 16.95
N THR A 89 18.53 9.93 16.68
CA THR A 89 18.27 9.09 15.51
C THR A 89 17.03 9.52 14.73
N ASN A 90 16.99 9.16 13.45
CA ASN A 90 15.77 9.19 12.64
C ASN A 90 14.90 7.94 12.92
N ALA A 91 13.76 7.82 12.25
CA ALA A 91 12.81 6.72 12.48
C ALA A 91 13.32 5.33 12.06
N ALA A 92 14.42 5.23 11.29
CA ALA A 92 15.10 3.97 11.00
C ALA A 92 16.16 3.59 12.06
N GLY A 93 16.36 4.44 13.08
CA GLY A 93 17.42 4.30 14.08
C GLY A 93 18.82 4.63 13.54
N VAL A 94 18.89 5.32 12.40
CA VAL A 94 20.15 5.87 11.89
C VAL A 94 20.48 7.14 12.67
N ILE A 95 21.70 7.20 13.19
CA ILE A 95 22.21 8.34 13.97
C ILE A 95 22.25 9.57 13.08
N VAL A 96 21.69 10.68 13.53
CA VAL A 96 21.67 11.96 12.81
C VAL A 96 22.51 13.03 13.50
N SER A 97 22.67 12.91 14.83
CA SER A 97 23.46 13.81 15.66
C SER A 97 23.78 13.16 17.02
N PRO A 98 24.72 13.71 17.79
CA PRO A 98 25.74 14.71 17.40
C PRO A 98 26.77 14.14 16.42
N SER A 99 27.81 14.91 16.08
CA SER A 99 28.91 14.46 15.19
C SER A 99 29.62 13.21 15.73
N VAL A 100 29.75 13.10 17.05
CA VAL A 100 30.20 11.90 17.76
C VAL A 100 29.30 11.70 18.98
N THR A 101 28.57 10.60 18.98
CA THR A 101 27.70 10.18 20.09
C THR A 101 28.51 9.76 21.33
N HIS A 102 27.84 9.63 22.47
CA HIS A 102 28.46 9.12 23.70
C HIS A 102 29.00 7.68 23.58
N THR A 103 28.53 6.92 22.57
CA THR A 103 29.00 5.57 22.25
C THR A 103 30.14 5.55 21.22
N GLY A 104 30.59 6.72 20.75
CA GLY A 104 31.64 6.85 19.73
C GLY A 104 31.15 6.66 18.28
N ASN A 105 29.85 6.45 18.07
CA ASN A 105 29.25 6.38 16.73
C ASN A 105 29.01 7.76 16.14
N ASN A 106 28.89 7.82 14.82
CA ASN A 106 28.77 9.04 14.02
C ASN A 106 27.47 9.03 13.20
N PRO A 107 27.03 10.18 12.67
CA PRO A 107 25.91 10.23 11.74
C PRO A 107 26.05 9.26 10.57
N GLY A 108 24.93 8.63 10.21
CA GLY A 108 24.87 7.59 9.17
C GLY A 108 25.21 6.19 9.67
N GLN A 109 25.54 6.01 10.93
CA GLN A 109 25.71 4.70 11.54
C GLN A 109 24.46 4.28 12.32
N VAL A 110 24.42 3.01 12.72
CA VAL A 110 23.42 2.47 13.64
C VAL A 110 24.15 1.84 14.83
N LEU A 111 23.49 1.83 15.98
CA LEU A 111 23.88 1.00 17.12
C LEU A 111 22.82 -0.09 17.31
N ALA A 112 23.22 -1.35 17.37
CA ALA A 112 22.29 -2.44 17.63
C ALA A 112 21.77 -2.35 19.06
N GLY A 113 20.44 -2.35 19.21
CA GLY A 113 19.72 -2.33 20.46
C GLY A 113 18.84 -3.56 20.67
N PRO A 114 17.77 -3.44 21.48
CA PRO A 114 16.91 -4.56 21.84
C PRO A 114 16.38 -5.33 20.63
N GLY A 115 16.40 -6.67 20.73
CA GLY A 115 15.93 -7.54 19.65
C GLY A 115 16.75 -7.46 18.36
N GLY A 116 18.00 -6.98 18.42
CA GLY A 116 18.90 -6.86 17.27
C GLY A 116 18.55 -5.71 16.33
N ARG A 117 17.71 -4.77 16.77
CA ARG A 117 17.22 -3.64 15.97
C ARG A 117 17.94 -2.36 16.35
N PRO A 118 18.08 -1.39 15.43
CA PRO A 118 18.74 -0.12 15.76
C PRO A 118 18.09 0.58 16.95
N PHE A 119 18.90 1.06 17.91
CA PHE A 119 18.42 1.98 18.94
C PHE A 119 17.73 3.20 18.31
N GLY A 120 16.66 3.66 18.94
CA GLY A 120 15.91 4.85 18.52
C GLY A 120 15.06 4.67 17.25
N SER A 121 15.06 3.47 16.66
CA SER A 121 14.14 3.17 15.55
C SER A 121 12.69 3.20 16.02
N LEU A 122 11.81 3.68 15.14
CA LEU A 122 10.38 3.62 15.32
C LEU A 122 9.90 2.20 15.05
N LEU A 123 9.31 1.58 16.05
CA LEU A 123 8.77 0.23 15.99
C LEU A 123 7.25 0.26 15.81
N ILE A 124 6.71 -0.73 15.10
CA ILE A 124 5.28 -1.04 15.02
C ILE A 124 5.04 -2.51 15.38
N GLY A 125 3.99 -2.80 16.14
CA GLY A 125 3.60 -4.18 16.42
C GLY A 125 2.76 -4.32 17.69
N ASN A 126 2.81 -5.48 18.33
CA ASN A 126 2.22 -5.73 19.65
C ASN A 126 2.88 -6.93 20.33
N SER A 127 2.39 -7.34 21.51
CA SER A 127 2.94 -8.48 22.25
C SER A 127 2.79 -9.83 21.54
N THR A 128 1.79 -9.98 20.66
CA THR A 128 1.52 -11.24 19.93
C THR A 128 2.34 -11.36 18.65
N LEU A 129 2.39 -10.28 17.86
CA LEU A 129 3.15 -10.21 16.61
C LEU A 129 4.64 -9.97 16.86
N GLY A 130 4.99 -9.40 18.01
CA GLY A 130 6.26 -8.72 18.19
C GLY A 130 6.21 -7.31 17.60
N PHE A 131 7.16 -6.47 18.04
CA PHE A 131 7.41 -5.17 17.43
C PHE A 131 8.31 -5.35 16.20
N PHE A 132 8.41 -4.41 15.27
CA PHE A 132 9.38 -4.42 14.15
C PHE A 132 9.74 -2.98 13.76
N PRO A 133 10.98 -2.69 13.32
CA PRO A 133 11.30 -1.39 12.76
C PRO A 133 10.39 -1.09 11.57
N LEU A 134 9.70 0.05 11.63
CA LEU A 134 8.86 0.52 10.54
C LEU A 134 9.71 0.81 9.29
N PHE A 135 10.93 1.31 9.51
CA PHE A 135 11.92 1.56 8.46
C PHE A 135 13.15 0.68 8.68
N SER A 136 13.63 0.05 7.60
CA SER A 136 14.94 -0.61 7.61
C SER A 136 16.06 0.42 7.60
N ALA A 137 17.13 0.21 8.38
CA ALA A 137 18.35 1.00 8.27
C ALA A 137 19.09 0.64 6.98
N ASN A 138 18.90 1.43 5.93
CA ASN A 138 19.52 1.25 4.61
C ASN A 138 19.96 2.61 4.06
N ALA A 139 20.62 2.61 2.90
CA ALA A 139 21.16 3.84 2.32
C ALA A 139 20.08 4.91 2.05
N ALA A 140 18.87 4.51 1.64
CA ALA A 140 17.76 5.45 1.41
C ALA A 140 17.31 6.13 2.72
N ASN A 141 17.38 5.40 3.84
CA ASN A 141 17.05 5.90 5.17
C ASN A 141 18.27 6.48 5.91
N GLY A 142 19.40 6.68 5.22
CA GLY A 142 20.56 7.40 5.71
C GLY A 142 21.75 6.57 6.18
N LEU A 143 21.69 5.23 6.11
CA LEU A 143 22.86 4.41 6.45
C LEU A 143 24.03 4.74 5.52
N GLY A 144 25.18 5.09 6.11
CA GLY A 144 26.39 5.54 5.39
C GLY A 144 26.37 7.01 4.96
N ASN A 145 25.33 7.78 5.28
CA ASN A 145 25.24 9.20 4.96
C ASN A 145 25.69 10.07 6.15
N ALA A 146 26.62 11.00 5.95
CA ALA A 146 27.06 11.94 7.00
C ALA A 146 25.97 12.94 7.43
N ASN A 147 24.94 13.14 6.59
CA ASN A 147 23.76 13.97 6.88
C ASN A 147 22.47 13.18 6.61
N PRO A 148 22.11 12.20 7.47
CA PRO A 148 20.93 11.37 7.24
C PRO A 148 19.63 12.19 7.22
N PRO A 149 18.63 11.79 6.42
CA PRO A 149 17.33 12.43 6.42
C PRO A 149 16.57 12.18 7.74
N THR A 150 15.82 13.19 8.18
CA THR A 150 14.91 13.12 9.34
C THR A 150 13.44 12.98 8.93
N ASN A 151 13.17 12.95 7.62
CA ASN A 151 11.87 12.66 7.03
C ASN A 151 12.01 11.39 6.18
N LEU A 152 11.32 10.33 6.57
CA LEU A 152 11.35 9.04 5.89
C LEU A 152 9.96 8.73 5.34
N SER A 153 9.90 7.99 4.23
CA SER A 153 8.65 7.59 3.61
C SER A 153 8.64 6.13 3.19
N LEU A 154 7.49 5.49 3.37
CA LEU A 154 7.15 4.21 2.75
C LEU A 154 6.08 4.50 1.70
N SER A 155 6.20 3.87 0.54
CA SER A 155 5.22 3.99 -0.55
C SER A 155 4.94 2.60 -1.10
N GLY A 156 3.74 2.09 -0.86
CA GLY A 156 3.29 0.79 -1.36
C GLY A 156 4.12 -0.40 -0.85
N VAL A 157 4.70 -0.32 0.35
CA VAL A 157 5.62 -1.33 0.86
C VAL A 157 4.83 -2.54 1.39
N PRO A 158 5.11 -3.79 0.95
CA PRO A 158 4.41 -4.97 1.44
C PRO A 158 4.56 -5.16 2.95
N LEU A 159 3.49 -5.52 3.65
CA LEU A 159 3.52 -5.77 5.10
C LEU A 159 4.51 -6.89 5.47
N SER A 160 4.70 -7.89 4.61
CA SER A 160 5.72 -8.96 4.78
C SER A 160 7.16 -8.45 4.87
N SER A 161 7.46 -7.26 4.36
CA SER A 161 8.79 -6.65 4.48
C SER A 161 9.00 -5.93 5.82
N ILE A 162 7.92 -5.61 6.53
CA ILE A 162 7.94 -4.94 7.83
C ILE A 162 7.83 -6.01 8.94
N PHE A 163 6.82 -6.86 8.86
CA PHE A 163 6.55 -7.94 9.81
C PHE A 163 7.31 -9.20 9.39
N THR A 164 8.61 -9.24 9.70
CA THR A 164 9.55 -10.25 9.19
C THR A 164 9.57 -11.57 9.98
N ASN A 165 8.60 -11.80 10.88
CA ASN A 165 8.50 -13.08 11.57
C ASN A 165 8.30 -14.23 10.59
N VAL A 166 9.00 -15.33 10.84
CA VAL A 166 8.78 -16.59 10.13
C VAL A 166 7.32 -16.99 10.32
N GLY A 167 6.61 -17.19 9.21
CA GLY A 167 5.19 -17.57 9.23
C GLY A 167 4.21 -16.41 9.41
N PHE A 168 4.61 -15.16 9.16
CA PHE A 168 3.66 -14.04 9.10
C PHE A 168 2.60 -14.28 8.02
N THR A 169 1.36 -14.51 8.45
CA THR A 169 0.20 -14.78 7.56
C THR A 169 -0.69 -13.57 7.34
N GLY A 170 -0.40 -12.44 7.99
CA GLY A 170 -1.22 -11.23 7.93
C GLY A 170 -1.60 -10.67 9.29
N ILE A 171 -2.48 -9.66 9.28
CA ILE A 171 -2.98 -8.97 10.47
C ILE A 171 -4.51 -9.10 10.48
N ALA A 172 -5.08 -9.59 11.57
CA ALA A 172 -6.53 -9.76 11.67
C ALA A 172 -7.24 -8.43 11.96
N ASN A 173 -8.49 -8.31 11.50
CA ASN A 173 -9.39 -7.23 11.90
C ASN A 173 -9.52 -7.18 13.43
N GLY A 174 -9.51 -5.97 14.00
CA GLY A 174 -9.56 -5.76 15.45
C GLY A 174 -8.21 -5.92 16.15
N THR A 175 -7.13 -6.27 15.43
CA THR A 175 -5.78 -6.27 16.01
C THR A 175 -5.44 -4.86 16.46
N VAL A 176 -5.00 -4.71 17.71
CA VAL A 176 -4.45 -3.45 18.20
C VAL A 176 -2.94 -3.46 17.95
N LEU A 177 -2.47 -2.49 17.17
CA LEU A 177 -1.06 -2.23 16.94
C LEU A 177 -0.63 -1.02 17.76
N GLU A 178 0.63 -1.02 18.14
CA GLU A 178 1.26 -0.03 19.00
C GLU A 178 2.57 0.46 18.36
N PHE A 179 2.85 1.74 18.53
CA PHE A 179 4.16 2.31 18.20
C PHE A 179 5.04 2.46 19.43
N ARG A 180 6.32 2.15 19.27
CA ARG A 180 7.33 2.34 20.33
C ARG A 180 8.63 2.85 19.76
N VAL A 181 9.45 3.46 20.61
CA VAL A 181 10.85 3.76 20.33
C VAL A 181 11.68 2.57 20.81
N ASN A 182 12.60 2.08 19.97
CA ASN A 182 13.47 0.98 20.35
C ASN A 182 14.56 1.43 21.33
N ASP A 183 14.37 1.14 22.60
CA ASP A 183 15.31 1.47 23.66
C ASP A 183 15.15 0.54 24.88
N GLN A 184 16.05 0.65 25.87
CA GLN A 184 16.04 -0.16 27.10
C GLN A 184 15.55 0.60 28.32
N ASP A 185 15.47 1.92 28.27
CA ASP A 185 14.92 2.77 29.31
C ASP A 185 14.36 4.07 28.71
N VAL A 186 13.89 4.98 29.55
CA VAL A 186 13.27 6.25 29.13
C VAL A 186 14.09 7.47 29.58
N ASN A 187 15.17 7.26 30.33
CA ASN A 187 15.89 8.33 31.00
C ASN A 187 16.79 9.05 30.02
N GLY A 188 16.60 10.36 29.89
CA GLY A 188 17.34 11.16 28.90
C GLY A 188 16.72 11.13 27.52
N ASN A 189 15.63 10.36 27.33
CA ASN A 189 14.92 10.33 26.06
C ASN A 189 14.11 11.60 25.82
N SER A 190 14.17 12.13 24.61
CA SER A 190 13.44 13.32 24.19
C SER A 190 13.16 13.31 22.69
N GLY A 191 12.50 14.36 22.18
CA GLY A 191 12.08 14.43 20.79
C GLY A 191 10.85 13.57 20.50
N GLN A 192 10.52 13.46 19.21
CA GLN A 192 9.33 12.76 18.75
C GLN A 192 9.41 12.40 17.26
N PHE A 193 8.65 11.37 16.90
CA PHE A 193 8.27 11.07 15.53
C PHE A 193 6.83 11.50 15.28
N VAL A 194 6.58 12.14 14.13
CA VAL A 194 5.23 12.49 13.67
C VAL A 194 4.92 11.63 12.46
N ILE A 195 3.89 10.79 12.59
CA ILE A 195 3.44 9.88 11.55
C ILE A 195 2.27 10.51 10.82
N THR A 196 2.32 10.51 9.49
CA THR A 196 1.24 10.96 8.63
C THR A 196 0.91 9.89 7.59
N SER A 197 -0.36 9.52 7.47
CA SER A 197 -0.82 8.65 6.40
C SER A 197 -0.76 9.39 5.07
N THR A 198 -0.28 8.71 4.04
CA THR A 198 -0.48 9.13 2.65
C THR A 198 -1.60 8.26 2.05
N PRO A 199 -2.83 8.78 1.90
CA PRO A 199 -3.86 8.06 1.17
C PRO A 199 -3.37 7.81 -0.25
N GLU A 200 -3.41 6.56 -0.71
CA GLU A 200 -3.19 6.31 -2.15
C GLU A 200 -4.28 7.05 -2.95
N PRO A 201 -3.94 7.67 -4.10
CA PRO A 201 -4.94 8.17 -5.02
C PRO A 201 -5.70 6.98 -5.60
N SER A 202 -6.78 6.57 -4.94
CA SER A 202 -7.59 5.45 -5.39
C SER A 202 -8.17 5.72 -6.77
N THR A 203 -8.07 4.71 -7.63
CA THR A 203 -8.61 4.54 -8.97
C THR A 203 -10.10 4.95 -9.08
N ILE A 204 -10.37 6.26 -9.15
CA ILE A 204 -11.70 6.84 -9.46
C ILE A 204 -12.15 6.49 -10.90
N LEU A 205 -11.30 5.88 -11.71
CA LEU A 205 -11.60 5.52 -13.10
C LEU A 205 -12.39 4.20 -13.25
N GLY A 206 -12.49 3.36 -12.22
CA GLY A 206 -13.15 2.05 -12.33
C GLY A 206 -14.68 2.07 -12.26
N LEU A 207 -15.27 3.06 -11.57
CA LEU A 207 -16.73 3.17 -11.40
C LEU A 207 -17.41 4.06 -12.45
N GLY A 208 -16.67 5.01 -13.06
CA GLY A 208 -17.22 5.93 -14.06
C GLY A 208 -17.55 5.30 -15.41
N VAL A 209 -16.84 4.25 -15.82
CA VAL A 209 -17.01 3.62 -17.14
C VAL A 209 -18.20 2.64 -17.18
N LEU A 210 -18.55 2.02 -16.05
CA LEU A 210 -19.72 1.14 -15.96
C LEU A 210 -21.05 1.92 -15.92
N GLY A 211 -21.03 3.16 -15.40
CA GLY A 211 -22.21 4.04 -15.36
C GLY A 211 -22.59 4.64 -16.73
N PHE A 212 -21.61 4.95 -17.58
CA PHE A 212 -21.89 5.52 -18.91
C PHE A 212 -22.33 4.48 -19.94
N GLY A 213 -21.88 3.23 -19.85
CA GLY A 213 -22.32 2.15 -20.74
C GLY A 213 -23.81 1.80 -20.59
N ALA A 214 -24.31 1.81 -19.35
CA ALA A 214 -25.72 1.52 -19.06
C ALA A 214 -26.67 2.67 -19.45
N PHE A 215 -26.19 3.92 -19.42
CA PHE A 215 -26.99 5.08 -19.80
C PHE A 215 -27.22 5.17 -21.33
N CYS A 216 -26.20 4.84 -22.12
CA CYS A 216 -26.32 4.79 -23.59
C CYS A 216 -27.25 3.67 -24.08
N GLN A 217 -27.28 2.52 -23.39
CA GLN A 217 -28.21 1.42 -23.70
C GLN A 217 -29.68 1.78 -23.42
N ARG A 218 -29.95 2.57 -22.37
CA ARG A 218 -31.33 2.95 -22.00
C ARG A 218 -31.96 3.94 -22.99
N LYS A 219 -31.18 4.86 -23.58
CA LYS A 219 -31.68 5.79 -24.61
C LYS A 219 -31.95 5.12 -25.97
N LEU A 220 -31.22 4.06 -26.33
CA LEU A 220 -31.47 3.34 -27.59
C LEU A 220 -32.68 2.40 -27.52
N SER A 221 -33.02 1.89 -26.34
CA SER A 221 -34.22 1.06 -26.15
C SER A 221 -35.53 1.86 -26.15
N GLN A 222 -35.51 3.15 -25.80
CA GLN A 222 -36.71 4.00 -25.78
C GLN A 222 -37.02 4.65 -27.14
N GLY A 223 -36.03 4.75 -28.05
CA GLY A 223 -36.25 5.29 -29.40
C GLY A 223 -36.98 4.35 -30.38
N LYS A 224 -37.13 3.06 -30.05
CA LYS A 224 -37.79 2.07 -30.94
C LYS A 224 -39.27 1.81 -30.62
N LYS A 225 -39.87 2.48 -29.63
CA LYS A 225 -41.27 2.26 -29.22
C LYS A 225 -42.28 3.30 -29.73
N SER A 226 -41.91 4.16 -30.68
CA SER A 226 -42.74 5.31 -31.10
C SER A 226 -43.10 5.36 -32.59
N LYS A 227 -42.90 4.30 -33.37
CA LYS A 227 -43.39 4.25 -34.77
C LYS A 227 -44.00 2.88 -35.10
N GLN A 228 -45.07 2.58 -34.40
CA GLN A 228 -46.13 1.71 -34.91
C GLN A 228 -47.35 2.05 -34.08
N ASP A 229 -48.17 2.97 -34.60
CA ASP A 229 -49.60 3.16 -34.33
C ASP A 229 -50.04 4.43 -35.06
N ASN A 230 -50.27 4.27 -36.37
CA ASN A 230 -51.42 4.72 -37.17
C ASN A 230 -51.09 4.53 -38.66
#